data_AF-A0A8B8K7H9-F1
#
_entry.id   AF-A0A8B8K7H9-F1
#
_cell.length_a   1.000
_cell.length_b   1.000
_cell.length_c   1.000
_cell.angle_alpha   90.00
_cell.angle_beta   90.00
_cell.angle_gamma   90.00
#
_symmetry.space_group_name_H-M   'P 1'
#
loop_
_entity.id
_entity.type
_entity.pdbx_description
1 polymer ?
#
loop_
_entity_poly.entity_id
_entity_poly.type
_entity_poly.pdbx_seq_one_letter_code
_entity_poly.pdbx_strand_id
1 'polypeptide(L)'
;MANAAEDFSQFGISKEEKDKLVGEVIRYMLFKTHQNSGCPIKREELTQLVTKSYHQRNLPTFVINEAKDKLSFIFGYEMRELQRSIPSSKAHARLSQQSVEKSKSYILISQLPPDVYEKYVVDVNTAHLPGFTFVIISIVHLAGGKIPEDNLWSQMRRMGLGENEASHPILGNVKQALELLVQQRYLQKDKVNGPEGNTVYYELADRALDGPISDRVKEYISQIMKDNISLRAA
;
A
#
# COMPACT_ATOMS: atom_id res chain seq x y z
N MET A 1 21.10 4.74 -27.07
CA MET A 1 21.72 3.68 -26.24
C MET A 1 22.99 4.27 -25.66
N ALA A 2 22.95 4.73 -24.42
CA ALA A 2 24.09 5.36 -23.75
C ALA A 2 24.18 4.80 -22.32
N ASN A 3 25.33 4.17 -22.04
CA ASN A 3 25.95 3.88 -20.76
C ASN A 3 25.08 3.49 -19.56
N ALA A 4 24.77 2.19 -19.45
CA ALA A 4 24.53 1.53 -18.15
C ALA A 4 25.77 0.79 -17.62
N ALA A 5 26.87 0.79 -18.38
CA ALA A 5 28.11 0.09 -18.04
C ALA A 5 29.13 0.96 -17.28
N GLU A 6 28.94 2.28 -17.25
CA GLU A 6 29.77 3.22 -16.49
C GLU A 6 29.04 3.60 -15.20
N ASP A 7 29.25 2.88 -14.09
CA ASP A 7 29.01 3.46 -12.74
C ASP A 7 29.43 2.56 -11.56
N PHE A 8 29.88 1.32 -11.78
CA PHE A 8 29.96 0.34 -10.69
C PHE A 8 31.32 0.15 -10.05
N SER A 9 32.39 0.44 -10.79
CA SER A 9 33.76 0.46 -10.27
C SER A 9 33.92 1.47 -9.13
N GLN A 10 33.06 2.49 -9.05
CA GLN A 10 33.10 3.52 -8.02
C GLN A 10 32.91 2.98 -6.60
N PHE A 11 32.28 1.80 -6.46
CA PHE A 11 32.03 1.17 -5.17
C PHE A 11 33.09 0.13 -4.79
N GLY A 12 34.07 -0.15 -5.67
CA GLY A 12 35.13 -1.12 -5.36
C GLY A 12 34.62 -2.53 -5.03
N ILE A 13 33.42 -2.88 -5.51
CA ILE A 13 32.82 -4.22 -5.37
C ILE A 13 32.82 -4.95 -6.71
N SER A 14 32.93 -6.28 -6.66
CA SER A 14 32.86 -7.11 -7.86
C SER A 14 31.44 -7.14 -8.43
N LYS A 15 31.32 -7.56 -9.70
CA LYS A 15 30.02 -7.73 -10.35
C LYS A 15 29.19 -8.82 -9.65
N GLU A 16 29.84 -9.90 -9.24
CA GLU A 16 29.22 -11.03 -8.54
C GLU A 16 28.70 -10.60 -7.16
N GLU A 17 29.46 -9.79 -6.43
CA GLU A 17 29.03 -9.22 -5.15
C GLU A 17 27.82 -8.29 -5.31
N LYS A 18 27.84 -7.44 -6.34
CA LYS A 18 26.69 -6.60 -6.69
C LYS A 18 25.47 -7.46 -6.99
N ASP A 19 25.58 -8.45 -7.87
CA ASP A 19 24.47 -9.31 -8.25
C ASP A 19 23.91 -10.10 -7.06
N LYS A 20 24.77 -10.48 -6.11
CA LYS A 20 24.36 -11.08 -4.84
C LYS A 20 23.51 -10.10 -4.02
N LEU A 21 23.96 -8.87 -3.78
CA LEU A 21 23.23 -7.85 -3.03
C LEU A 21 21.88 -7.51 -3.65
N VAL A 22 21.86 -7.33 -4.97
CA VAL A 22 20.63 -7.07 -5.74
C VAL A 22 19.67 -8.25 -5.60
N GLY A 23 20.17 -9.48 -5.74
CA GLY A 23 19.39 -10.69 -5.54
C GLY A 23 18.85 -10.83 -4.11
N GLU A 24 19.58 -10.40 -3.08
CA GLU A 24 19.10 -10.36 -1.71
C GLU A 24 17.93 -9.38 -1.52
N VAL A 25 18.03 -8.17 -2.09
CA VAL A 25 16.93 -7.19 -2.06
C VAL A 25 15.70 -7.71 -2.79
N ILE A 26 15.86 -8.31 -3.97
CA ILE A 26 14.76 -8.90 -4.75
C ILE A 26 14.06 -10.00 -3.95
N ARG A 27 14.82 -10.97 -3.42
CA ARG A 27 14.27 -12.06 -2.60
C ARG A 27 13.54 -11.50 -1.38
N TYR A 28 14.17 -10.56 -0.68
CA TYR A 28 13.55 -9.93 0.48
C TYR A 28 12.22 -9.28 0.13
N MET A 29 12.16 -8.47 -0.93
CA MET A 29 10.92 -7.84 -1.38
C MET A 29 9.83 -8.86 -1.70
N LEU A 30 10.14 -9.92 -2.47
CA LEU A 30 9.16 -10.95 -2.84
C LEU A 30 8.64 -11.72 -1.62
N PHE A 31 9.53 -12.25 -0.78
CA PHE A 31 9.14 -13.05 0.38
C PHE A 31 8.43 -12.20 1.43
N LYS A 32 8.92 -10.98 1.70
CA LYS A 32 8.36 -10.11 2.72
C LYS A 32 7.00 -9.56 2.31
N THR A 33 6.81 -9.27 1.02
CA THR A 33 5.48 -8.90 0.49
C THR A 33 4.47 -10.01 0.72
N HIS A 34 4.81 -11.27 0.42
CA HIS A 34 3.91 -12.40 0.66
C HIS A 34 3.67 -12.63 2.16
N GLN A 35 4.74 -12.69 2.97
CA GLN A 35 4.66 -12.95 4.40
C GLN A 35 3.85 -11.89 5.16
N ASN A 36 3.97 -10.62 4.78
CA ASN A 36 3.32 -9.51 5.46
C ASN A 36 2.03 -9.06 4.76
N SER A 37 1.38 -9.94 3.96
CA SER A 37 0.12 -9.62 3.29
C SER A 37 0.15 -8.31 2.49
N GLY A 38 1.27 -8.04 1.80
CA GLY A 38 1.44 -6.85 0.97
C GLY A 38 1.60 -5.53 1.73
N CYS A 39 1.91 -5.55 3.04
CA CYS A 39 2.25 -4.34 3.79
C CYS A 39 3.53 -3.69 3.25
N PRO A 40 3.64 -2.34 3.26
CA PRO A 40 4.84 -1.66 2.78
C PRO A 40 6.09 -2.02 3.57
N ILE A 41 7.18 -2.24 2.85
CA ILE A 41 8.50 -2.57 3.39
C ILE A 41 9.30 -1.28 3.52
N LYS A 42 9.86 -1.01 4.70
CA LYS A 42 10.58 0.24 4.94
C LYS A 42 11.90 0.28 4.17
N ARG A 43 12.28 1.46 3.67
CA ARG A 43 13.58 1.66 3.02
C ARG A 43 14.75 1.28 3.93
N GLU A 44 14.61 1.53 5.22
CA GLU A 44 15.63 1.20 6.21
C GLU A 44 15.90 -0.30 6.29
N GLU A 45 14.85 -1.14 6.17
CA GLU A 45 14.99 -2.61 6.15
C GLU A 45 15.82 -3.07 4.95
N LEU A 46 15.55 -2.49 3.76
CA LEU A 46 16.31 -2.80 2.54
C LEU A 46 17.74 -2.28 2.60
N THR A 47 17.92 -1.08 3.17
CA THR A 47 19.24 -0.48 3.36
C THR A 47 20.11 -1.37 4.26
N GLN A 48 19.52 -1.91 5.33
CA GLN A 48 20.20 -2.83 6.25
C GLN A 48 20.65 -4.14 5.60
N LEU A 49 20.05 -4.59 4.50
CA LEU A 49 20.55 -5.77 3.77
C LEU A 49 21.94 -5.49 3.19
N VAL A 50 22.15 -4.28 2.68
CA VAL A 50 23.40 -3.85 2.06
C VAL A 50 24.41 -3.39 3.11
N THR A 51 23.97 -2.60 4.10
CA THR A 51 24.89 -1.97 5.05
C THR A 51 25.46 -2.90 6.13
N LYS A 52 24.96 -4.13 6.21
CA LYS A 52 25.55 -5.19 7.05
C LYS A 52 26.95 -5.56 6.60
N SER A 53 27.21 -5.50 5.30
CA SER A 53 28.46 -5.93 4.70
C SER A 53 29.26 -4.77 4.11
N TYR A 54 28.63 -3.63 3.83
CA TYR A 54 29.26 -2.50 3.15
C TYR A 54 28.89 -1.16 3.79
N HIS A 55 29.88 -0.30 4.05
CA HIS A 55 29.63 1.00 4.73
C HIS A 55 29.50 2.19 3.76
N GLN A 56 29.50 1.94 2.46
CA GLN A 56 29.39 2.99 1.45
C GLN A 56 27.98 3.58 1.41
N ARG A 57 27.90 4.90 1.60
CA ARG A 57 26.63 5.62 1.76
C ARG A 57 25.69 5.49 0.56
N ASN A 58 26.23 5.48 -0.66
CA ASN A 58 25.42 5.51 -1.89
C ASN A 58 25.07 4.11 -2.42
N LEU A 59 25.80 3.07 -1.98
CA LEU A 59 25.62 1.71 -2.46
C LEU A 59 24.20 1.16 -2.23
N PRO A 60 23.55 1.35 -1.07
CA PRO A 60 22.18 0.87 -0.87
C PRO A 60 21.17 1.47 -1.86
N THR A 61 21.30 2.77 -2.15
CA THR A 61 20.45 3.43 -3.15
C THR A 61 20.64 2.81 -4.52
N PHE A 62 21.88 2.56 -4.89
CA PHE A 62 22.21 1.91 -6.16
C PHE A 62 21.58 0.51 -6.24
N VAL A 63 21.85 -0.34 -5.24
CA VAL A 63 21.36 -1.74 -5.20
C VAL A 63 19.83 -1.78 -5.24
N ILE A 64 19.17 -0.89 -4.52
CA ILE A 64 17.70 -0.79 -4.53
C ILE A 64 17.19 -0.41 -5.92
N ASN A 65 17.80 0.57 -6.60
CA ASN A 65 17.36 0.96 -7.94
C ASN A 65 17.53 -0.18 -8.95
N GLU A 66 18.67 -0.86 -8.96
CA GLU A 66 18.88 -2.03 -9.82
C GLU A 66 17.86 -3.16 -9.50
N ALA A 67 17.53 -3.37 -8.23
CA ALA A 67 16.52 -4.34 -7.83
C ALA A 67 15.13 -3.96 -8.35
N LYS A 68 14.76 -2.67 -8.37
CA LYS A 68 13.50 -2.19 -8.97
C LYS A 68 13.45 -2.54 -10.46
N ASP A 69 14.53 -2.28 -11.19
CA ASP A 69 14.61 -2.53 -12.63
C ASP A 69 14.52 -4.03 -12.92
N LYS A 70 15.26 -4.87 -12.19
CA LYS A 70 15.21 -6.33 -12.34
C LYS A 70 13.85 -6.92 -11.93
N LEU A 71 13.20 -6.39 -10.89
CA LEU A 71 11.82 -6.79 -10.51
C LEU A 71 10.83 -6.50 -11.65
N SER A 72 10.94 -5.34 -12.29
CA SER A 72 10.07 -5.01 -13.43
C SER A 72 10.37 -5.90 -14.63
N PHE A 73 11.63 -5.99 -15.04
CA PHE A 73 12.00 -6.65 -16.30
C PHE A 73 11.89 -8.17 -16.24
N ILE A 74 12.23 -8.80 -15.11
CA ILE A 74 12.28 -10.27 -14.98
C ILE A 74 10.98 -10.82 -14.42
N PHE A 75 10.40 -10.15 -13.41
CA PHE A 75 9.27 -10.69 -12.66
C PHE A 75 7.94 -10.00 -12.99
N GLY A 76 7.94 -8.92 -13.77
CA GLY A 76 6.73 -8.16 -14.06
C GLY A 76 6.14 -7.47 -12.81
N TYR A 77 6.98 -7.09 -11.85
CA TYR A 77 6.58 -6.33 -10.67
C TYR A 77 7.18 -4.93 -10.68
N GLU A 78 6.33 -3.93 -10.50
CA GLU A 78 6.78 -2.59 -10.13
C GLU A 78 7.02 -2.53 -8.63
N MET A 79 8.24 -2.19 -8.23
CA MET A 79 8.55 -1.82 -6.85
C MET A 79 8.32 -0.32 -6.66
N ARG A 80 7.12 0.04 -6.21
CA ARG A 80 6.68 1.44 -6.07
C ARG A 80 7.04 2.01 -4.71
N GLU A 81 7.55 3.23 -4.70
CA GLU A 81 7.81 4.01 -3.47
C GLU A 81 6.53 4.69 -3.00
N LEU A 82 6.13 4.45 -1.75
CA LEU A 82 5.06 5.17 -1.07
C LEU A 82 5.66 6.29 -0.22
N GLN A 83 5.19 7.51 -0.45
CA GLN A 83 5.49 8.66 0.41
C GLN A 83 4.42 8.80 1.48
N ARG A 84 4.78 8.56 2.74
CA ARG A 84 3.82 8.54 3.83
C ARG A 84 2.97 9.82 3.95
N SER A 85 1.66 9.66 3.89
CA SER A 85 0.66 10.69 4.09
C SER A 85 0.63 11.11 5.55
N ILE A 86 0.42 12.40 5.77
CA ILE A 86 0.26 12.96 7.11
C ILE A 86 -1.26 13.00 7.36
N PRO A 87 -1.75 12.54 8.53
CA PRO A 87 -3.14 12.72 8.91
C PRO A 87 -3.57 14.18 8.83
N SER A 88 -4.77 14.46 8.32
CA SER A 88 -5.22 15.84 8.09
C SER A 88 -5.16 16.73 9.34
N SER A 89 -5.44 16.19 10.53
CA SER A 89 -5.33 16.96 11.79
C SER A 89 -3.91 17.47 12.09
N LYS A 90 -2.88 16.79 11.56
CA LYS A 90 -1.46 17.11 11.76
C LYS A 90 -0.84 17.87 10.59
N ALA A 91 -1.60 18.10 9.51
CA ALA A 91 -1.12 18.80 8.33
C ALA A 91 -0.77 20.27 8.63
N HIS A 92 -1.60 20.97 9.41
CA HIS A 92 -1.36 22.37 9.78
C HIS A 92 -0.27 22.56 10.84
N ALA A 93 -0.07 21.59 11.73
CA ALA A 93 0.92 21.68 12.82
C ALA A 93 2.38 21.57 12.35
N ARG A 94 2.63 21.18 11.08
CA ARG A 94 3.99 20.92 10.54
C ARG A 94 4.44 21.88 9.45
N LEU A 95 3.64 22.89 9.07
CA LEU A 95 4.10 23.93 8.14
C LEU A 95 5.26 24.76 8.70
N SER A 96 5.53 24.69 10.00
CA SER A 96 6.62 25.38 10.71
C SER A 96 7.89 24.53 10.93
N GLN A 97 7.91 23.24 10.57
CA GLN A 97 9.11 22.39 10.70
C GLN A 97 9.53 21.86 9.33
N GLN A 98 10.60 22.45 8.79
CA GLN A 98 11.31 21.98 7.61
C GLN A 98 11.57 20.46 7.68
N SER A 99 11.08 19.75 6.67
CA SER A 99 11.57 18.45 6.19
C SER A 99 12.00 17.44 7.26
N VAL A 100 11.06 16.91 8.05
CA VAL A 100 11.25 15.54 8.53
C VAL A 100 11.19 14.66 7.29
N GLU A 101 12.32 14.10 6.85
CA GLU A 101 12.35 13.11 5.77
C GLU A 101 11.27 12.07 6.04
N LYS A 102 10.23 12.05 5.20
CA LYS A 102 9.17 11.06 5.32
C LYS A 102 9.82 9.70 5.09
N SER A 103 9.71 8.80 6.06
CA SER A 103 10.23 7.43 5.92
C SER A 103 9.64 6.81 4.65
N LYS A 104 10.53 6.49 3.70
CA LYS A 104 10.18 5.88 2.43
C LYS A 104 9.85 4.42 2.67
N SER A 105 8.80 3.93 2.02
CA SER A 105 8.46 2.52 2.03
C SER A 105 8.12 2.05 0.63
N TYR A 106 8.21 0.75 0.39
CA TYR A 106 8.02 0.17 -0.93
C TYR A 106 6.95 -0.92 -0.91
N ILE A 107 6.19 -1.01 -1.99
CA ILE A 107 5.27 -2.12 -2.26
C ILE A 107 5.57 -2.73 -3.62
N LEU A 108 5.17 -3.99 -3.82
CA LEU A 108 5.17 -4.61 -5.13
C LEU A 108 3.77 -4.51 -5.76
N ILE A 109 3.74 -4.11 -7.02
CA ILE A 109 2.52 -3.99 -7.82
C ILE A 109 2.73 -4.82 -9.08
N SER A 110 1.79 -5.71 -9.37
CA SER A 110 1.87 -6.50 -10.61
C SER A 110 1.69 -5.59 -11.83
N GLN A 111 2.56 -5.76 -12.82
CA GLN A 111 2.47 -5.12 -14.13
C GLN A 111 1.75 -5.99 -15.16
N LEU A 112 1.18 -7.13 -14.73
CA LEU A 112 0.43 -7.99 -15.62
C LEU A 112 -0.84 -7.27 -16.12
N PRO A 113 -1.24 -7.49 -17.39
CA PRO A 113 -2.54 -7.07 -17.88
C PRO A 113 -3.68 -7.60 -16.98
N PRO A 114 -4.77 -6.85 -16.76
CA PRO A 114 -5.84 -7.25 -15.84
C PRO A 114 -6.44 -8.62 -16.13
N ASP A 115 -6.66 -8.95 -17.40
CA ASP A 115 -7.19 -10.24 -17.87
C ASP A 115 -6.25 -11.41 -17.55
N VAL A 116 -4.93 -11.19 -17.69
CA VAL A 116 -3.90 -12.17 -17.34
C VAL A 116 -3.82 -12.33 -15.82
N TYR A 117 -3.86 -11.21 -15.08
CA TYR A 117 -3.82 -11.21 -13.62
C TYR A 117 -5.02 -11.96 -13.04
N GLU A 118 -6.22 -11.68 -13.54
CA GLU A 118 -7.45 -12.37 -13.14
C GLU A 118 -7.37 -13.87 -13.41
N LYS A 119 -6.90 -14.27 -14.59
CA LYS A 119 -6.86 -15.68 -14.98
C LYS A 119 -5.82 -16.51 -14.23
N TYR A 120 -4.66 -15.92 -13.92
CA TYR A 120 -3.50 -16.69 -13.45
C TYR A 120 -3.04 -16.36 -12.02
N VAL A 121 -3.49 -15.24 -11.45
CA VAL A 121 -3.02 -14.77 -10.13
C VAL A 121 -4.15 -14.70 -9.11
N VAL A 122 -5.35 -14.28 -9.52
CA VAL A 122 -6.49 -14.19 -8.59
C VAL A 122 -6.87 -15.59 -8.12
N ASP A 123 -6.71 -15.82 -6.82
CA ASP A 123 -7.25 -17.00 -6.16
C ASP A 123 -8.68 -16.68 -5.70
N VAL A 124 -9.65 -17.40 -6.27
CA VAL A 124 -11.08 -17.27 -5.96
C VAL A 124 -11.34 -17.45 -4.46
N ASN A 125 -10.53 -18.25 -3.76
CA ASN A 125 -10.68 -18.46 -2.32
C ASN A 125 -10.26 -17.25 -1.48
N THR A 126 -9.45 -16.33 -2.02
CA THR A 126 -8.97 -15.12 -1.32
C THR A 126 -9.51 -13.81 -1.89
N ALA A 127 -10.27 -13.87 -2.99
CA ALA A 127 -10.87 -12.72 -3.68
C ALA A 127 -11.79 -11.85 -2.79
N HIS A 128 -12.28 -12.40 -1.68
CA HIS A 128 -13.07 -11.66 -0.70
C HIS A 128 -12.30 -10.50 -0.03
N LEU A 129 -10.96 -10.59 0.09
CA LEU A 129 -10.14 -9.53 0.71
C LEU A 129 -10.00 -8.28 -0.18
N PRO A 130 -9.68 -8.40 -1.49
CA PRO A 130 -9.78 -7.26 -2.42
C PRO A 130 -11.17 -6.63 -2.46
N GLY A 131 -12.23 -7.45 -2.46
CA GLY A 131 -13.61 -6.95 -2.44
C GLY A 131 -13.92 -6.14 -1.19
N PHE A 132 -13.56 -6.66 -0.01
CA PHE A 132 -13.67 -5.93 1.25
C PHE A 132 -12.88 -4.61 1.22
N THR A 133 -11.63 -4.65 0.75
CA THR A 133 -10.77 -3.46 0.61
C THR A 133 -11.44 -2.38 -0.24
N PHE A 134 -11.97 -2.76 -1.41
CA PHE A 134 -12.66 -1.85 -2.32
C PHE A 134 -13.89 -1.20 -1.66
N VAL A 135 -14.72 -1.99 -0.98
CA VAL A 135 -15.93 -1.49 -0.29
C VAL A 135 -15.56 -0.47 0.79
N ILE A 136 -14.59 -0.79 1.65
CA ILE A 136 -14.20 0.11 2.74
C ILE A 136 -13.59 1.41 2.19
N ILE A 137 -12.69 1.34 1.22
CA ILE A 137 -12.12 2.53 0.57
C ILE A 137 -13.23 3.38 -0.05
N SER A 138 -14.22 2.75 -0.70
CA SER A 138 -15.34 3.44 -1.32
C SER A 138 -16.22 4.18 -0.31
N ILE A 139 -16.51 3.57 0.85
CA ILE A 139 -17.27 4.22 1.94
C ILE A 139 -16.52 5.47 2.44
N VAL A 140 -15.22 5.33 2.70
CA VAL A 140 -14.40 6.45 3.19
C VAL A 140 -14.30 7.54 2.11
N HIS A 141 -14.17 7.16 0.84
CA HIS A 141 -14.15 8.08 -0.30
C HIS A 141 -15.46 8.87 -0.40
N LEU A 142 -16.60 8.18 -0.34
CA LEU A 142 -17.94 8.80 -0.37
C LEU A 142 -18.20 9.72 0.83
N ALA A 143 -17.53 9.47 1.97
CA ALA A 143 -17.54 10.36 3.13
C ALA A 143 -16.61 11.58 3.00
N GLY A 144 -16.02 11.83 1.83
CA GLY A 144 -15.09 12.94 1.60
C GLY A 144 -13.63 12.61 1.93
N GLY A 145 -13.26 11.32 1.95
CA GLY A 145 -11.90 10.85 2.20
C GLY A 145 -11.54 10.65 3.67
N LYS A 146 -12.44 11.00 4.60
CA LYS A 146 -12.26 10.85 6.06
C LYS A 146 -13.60 10.60 6.75
N ILE A 147 -13.65 9.66 7.68
CA ILE A 147 -14.88 9.28 8.39
C ILE A 147 -14.59 8.97 9.87
N PRO A 148 -15.47 9.35 10.83
CA PRO A 148 -15.36 8.89 12.21
C PRO A 148 -15.43 7.36 12.31
N GLU A 149 -14.68 6.76 13.23
CA GLU A 149 -14.66 5.31 13.46
C GLU A 149 -16.07 4.74 13.71
N ASP A 150 -16.85 5.38 14.58
CA ASP A 150 -18.22 4.94 14.89
C ASP A 150 -19.14 4.95 13.66
N ASN A 151 -18.96 5.95 12.78
CA ASN A 151 -19.73 6.07 11.55
C ASN A 151 -19.34 4.99 10.55
N LEU A 152 -18.04 4.67 10.42
CA LEU A 152 -17.58 3.57 9.57
C LEU A 152 -18.14 2.24 10.05
N TRP A 153 -18.03 1.95 11.35
CA TRP A 153 -18.60 0.74 11.94
C TRP A 153 -20.12 0.67 11.77
N SER A 154 -20.82 1.80 11.85
CA SER A 154 -22.25 1.86 11.56
C SER A 154 -22.57 1.43 10.12
N GLN A 155 -21.82 1.92 9.12
CA GLN A 155 -22.01 1.49 7.72
C GLN A 155 -21.65 0.02 7.52
N MET A 156 -20.58 -0.47 8.15
CA MET A 156 -20.16 -1.88 8.08
C MET A 156 -21.24 -2.81 8.68
N ARG A 157 -21.81 -2.46 9.84
CA ARG A 157 -22.91 -3.22 10.45
C ARG A 157 -24.15 -3.32 9.56
N ARG A 158 -24.47 -2.27 8.80
CA ARG A 158 -25.59 -2.30 7.82
C ARG A 158 -25.38 -3.30 6.69
N MET A 159 -24.13 -3.68 6.43
CA MET A 159 -23.76 -4.72 5.47
C MET A 159 -23.55 -6.10 6.12
N GLY A 160 -23.88 -6.25 7.41
CA GLY A 160 -23.64 -7.49 8.16
C GLY A 160 -22.19 -7.68 8.59
N LEU A 161 -21.39 -6.61 8.69
CA LEU A 161 -20.00 -6.67 9.11
C LEU A 161 -19.84 -6.00 10.49
N GLY A 162 -20.00 -6.77 11.56
CA GLY A 162 -19.89 -6.30 12.94
C GLY A 162 -18.48 -6.44 13.53
N GLU A 163 -18.07 -5.50 14.40
CA GLU A 163 -16.79 -5.59 15.13
C GLU A 163 -16.75 -6.71 16.19
N ASN A 164 -17.92 -7.11 16.68
CA ASN A 164 -18.10 -8.08 17.78
C ASN A 164 -18.51 -9.48 17.29
N GLU A 165 -18.61 -9.70 15.97
CA GLU A 165 -18.88 -11.03 15.44
C GLU A 165 -17.64 -11.90 15.62
N ALA A 166 -17.81 -13.02 16.33
CA ALA A 166 -16.71 -13.89 16.75
C ALA A 166 -15.88 -14.42 15.56
N SER A 167 -16.48 -14.56 14.38
CA SER A 167 -15.79 -14.76 13.10
C SER A 167 -16.81 -14.69 11.95
N HIS A 168 -16.66 -13.75 11.01
CA HIS A 168 -17.42 -13.76 9.76
C HIS A 168 -17.00 -14.99 8.93
N PRO A 169 -17.91 -15.81 8.37
CA PRO A 169 -17.57 -17.07 7.70
C PRO A 169 -16.52 -16.96 6.59
N ILE A 170 -16.45 -15.80 5.94
CA ILE A 170 -15.54 -15.52 4.83
C ILE A 170 -14.38 -14.60 5.24
N LEU A 171 -14.65 -13.59 6.09
CA LEU A 171 -13.69 -12.52 6.39
C LEU A 171 -12.94 -12.75 7.70
N GLY A 172 -13.31 -13.78 8.45
CA GLY A 172 -12.81 -14.02 9.79
C GLY A 172 -13.10 -12.84 10.70
N ASN A 173 -12.07 -12.35 11.39
CA ASN A 173 -12.19 -11.20 12.27
C ASN A 173 -12.22 -9.89 11.47
N VAL A 174 -13.41 -9.29 11.34
CA VAL A 174 -13.64 -8.05 10.57
C VAL A 174 -12.79 -6.88 11.09
N LYS A 175 -12.58 -6.79 12.41
CA LYS A 175 -11.72 -5.76 13.01
C LYS A 175 -10.27 -5.93 12.59
N GLN A 176 -9.74 -7.15 12.61
CA GLN A 176 -8.39 -7.43 12.11
C GLN A 176 -8.27 -7.15 10.62
N ALA A 177 -9.29 -7.47 9.82
CA ALA A 177 -9.32 -7.13 8.39
C ALA A 177 -9.27 -5.61 8.17
N LEU A 178 -9.99 -4.82 8.97
CA LEU A 178 -9.93 -3.36 8.91
C LEU A 178 -8.56 -2.81 9.35
N GLU A 179 -7.97 -3.35 10.43
CA GLU A 179 -6.61 -2.97 10.84
C GLU A 179 -5.57 -3.32 9.77
N LEU A 180 -5.74 -4.42 9.04
CA LEU A 180 -4.86 -4.79 7.94
C LEU A 180 -4.87 -3.74 6.83
N LEU A 181 -6.02 -3.12 6.53
CA LEU A 181 -6.09 -2.00 5.57
C LEU A 181 -5.27 -0.79 6.03
N VAL A 182 -5.17 -0.56 7.34
CA VAL A 182 -4.30 0.49 7.92
C VAL A 182 -2.83 0.13 7.74
N GLN A 183 -2.47 -1.13 8.00
CA GLN A 183 -1.10 -1.63 7.82
C GLN A 183 -0.66 -1.62 6.36
N GLN A 184 -1.56 -1.97 5.44
CA GLN A 184 -1.36 -1.94 3.99
C GLN A 184 -1.37 -0.52 3.40
N ARG A 185 -1.63 0.51 4.22
CA ARG A 185 -1.70 1.93 3.85
C ARG A 185 -2.79 2.26 2.84
N TYR A 186 -3.87 1.48 2.81
CA TYR A 186 -5.13 1.94 2.19
C TYR A 186 -5.83 2.95 3.09
N LEU A 187 -5.75 2.75 4.40
CA LEU A 187 -6.27 3.66 5.42
C LEU A 187 -5.16 4.14 6.37
N GLN A 188 -5.45 5.23 7.06
CA GLN A 188 -4.71 5.67 8.23
C GLN A 188 -5.66 6.13 9.32
N LYS A 189 -5.24 5.96 10.58
CA LYS A 189 -5.98 6.46 11.74
C LYS A 189 -5.53 7.87 12.08
N ASP A 190 -6.51 8.76 12.24
CA ASP A 190 -6.31 10.11 12.72
C ASP A 190 -7.04 10.30 14.05
N LYS A 191 -6.27 10.44 15.14
CA LYS A 191 -6.84 10.68 16.47
C LYS A 191 -6.86 12.18 16.71
N VAL A 192 -8.07 12.73 16.81
CA VAL A 192 -8.30 14.15 17.08
C VAL A 192 -8.78 14.28 18.52
N ASN A 193 -8.05 15.09 19.31
CA ASN A 193 -8.44 15.39 20.68
C ASN A 193 -9.24 16.69 20.66
N GLY A 194 -10.50 16.61 21.07
CA GLY A 194 -11.40 17.75 21.19
C GLY A 194 -11.83 18.01 22.64
N PRO A 195 -12.58 19.09 22.88
CA PRO A 195 -13.10 19.42 24.21
C PRO A 195 -14.06 18.34 24.75
N GLU A 196 -14.73 17.59 23.87
CA GLU A 196 -15.65 16.49 24.24
C GLU A 196 -14.97 15.11 24.33
N GLY A 197 -13.64 15.06 24.17
CA GLY A 197 -12.86 13.82 24.25
C GLY A 197 -12.11 13.51 22.95
N ASN A 198 -11.65 12.27 22.84
CA ASN A 198 -10.83 11.83 21.71
C ASN A 198 -11.69 11.10 20.69
N THR A 199 -11.71 11.58 19.45
CA THR A 199 -12.37 10.92 18.32
C THR A 199 -11.32 10.32 17.39
N VAL A 200 -11.52 9.06 17.01
CA VAL A 200 -10.69 8.38 16.00
C VAL A 200 -11.40 8.46 14.66
N TYR A 201 -10.64 8.83 13.63
CA TYR A 201 -11.09 8.86 12.25
C TYR A 201 -10.28 7.87 11.42
N TYR A 202 -10.94 7.26 10.43
CA TYR A 202 -10.26 6.59 9.32
C TYR A 202 -10.20 7.55 8.14
N GLU A 203 -9.02 7.68 7.56
CA GLU A 203 -8.73 8.54 6.41
C GLU A 203 -8.04 7.72 5.32
N LEU A 204 -8.30 8.06 4.05
CA LEU A 204 -7.58 7.44 2.93
C LEU A 204 -6.08 7.71 3.06
N ALA A 205 -5.28 6.67 2.83
CA ALA A 205 -3.83 6.76 2.89
C ALA A 205 -3.19 6.52 1.52
N ASP A 206 -1.87 6.65 1.49
CA ASP A 206 -0.97 6.60 0.32
C ASP A 206 -1.37 5.62 -0.78
N ARG A 207 -1.72 4.39 -0.41
CA ARG A 207 -2.03 3.33 -1.37
C ARG A 207 -3.42 3.50 -2.00
N ALA A 208 -4.39 4.02 -1.25
CA ALA A 208 -5.72 4.34 -1.79
C ALA A 208 -5.73 5.65 -2.59
N LEU A 209 -4.79 6.56 -2.28
CA LEU A 209 -4.61 7.85 -2.96
C LEU A 209 -3.71 7.77 -4.20
N ASP A 210 -3.04 6.63 -4.44
CA ASP A 210 -2.29 6.36 -5.66
C ASP A 210 -3.20 6.55 -6.88
N GLY A 211 -2.77 7.38 -7.85
CA GLY A 211 -3.62 7.85 -8.96
C GLY A 211 -4.38 6.73 -9.68
N PRO A 212 -3.68 5.71 -10.23
CA PRO A 212 -4.32 4.57 -10.88
C PRO A 212 -5.38 3.85 -10.02
N ILE A 213 -5.14 3.72 -8.71
CA ILE A 213 -6.09 3.08 -7.78
C ILE A 213 -7.28 4.02 -7.53
N SER A 214 -7.01 5.27 -7.19
CA SER A 214 -8.03 6.28 -6.88
C SER A 214 -8.99 6.49 -8.04
N ASP A 215 -8.47 6.56 -9.26
CA ASP A 215 -9.28 6.81 -10.46
C ASP A 215 -10.17 5.62 -10.79
N ARG A 216 -9.64 4.39 -10.69
CA ARG A 216 -10.47 3.17 -10.83
C ARG A 216 -11.57 3.08 -9.77
N VAL A 217 -11.27 3.43 -8.52
CA VAL A 217 -12.29 3.42 -7.46
C VAL A 217 -13.43 4.38 -7.79
N LYS A 218 -13.12 5.61 -8.23
CA LYS A 218 -14.14 6.59 -8.65
C LYS A 218 -14.98 6.09 -9.82
N GLU A 219 -14.33 5.45 -10.80
CA GLU A 219 -14.98 4.87 -11.97
C GLU A 219 -15.99 3.79 -11.57
N TYR A 220 -15.56 2.81 -10.76
CA TYR A 220 -16.44 1.73 -10.30
C TYR A 220 -17.59 2.24 -9.43
N ILE A 221 -17.34 3.19 -8.52
CA ILE A 221 -18.40 3.84 -7.73
C ILE A 221 -19.43 4.49 -8.68
N SER A 222 -18.96 5.21 -9.70
CA SER A 222 -19.83 5.88 -10.66
C SER A 222 -20.67 4.89 -11.46
N GLN A 223 -20.08 3.76 -11.86
CA GLN A 223 -20.78 2.70 -12.58
C GLN A 223 -21.89 2.07 -11.71
N ILE A 224 -21.56 1.66 -10.48
CA ILE A 224 -22.52 1.06 -9.54
C ILE A 224 -23.70 1.99 -9.27
N MET A 225 -23.46 3.31 -9.14
CA MET A 225 -24.52 4.28 -8.90
C MET A 225 -25.43 4.46 -10.12
N LYS A 226 -24.87 4.47 -11.34
CA LYS A 226 -25.65 4.56 -12.59
C LYS A 226 -26.51 3.32 -12.83
N ASP A 227 -25.96 2.14 -12.56
CA ASP A 227 -26.69 0.88 -12.73
C ASP A 227 -27.86 0.78 -11.75
N ASN A 228 -27.68 1.24 -10.50
CA ASN A 228 -28.75 1.31 -9.51
C ASN A 228 -29.87 2.31 -9.87
N ILE A 229 -29.53 3.43 -10.51
CA ILE A 229 -30.55 4.39 -10.99
C ILE A 229 -31.34 3.77 -12.14
N SER A 230 -30.65 3.05 -13.04
CA SER A 230 -31.28 2.40 -14.21
C SER A 230 -32.21 1.25 -13.80
N LEU A 231 -31.82 0.46 -12.79
CA LEU A 231 -32.64 -0.62 -12.22
C LEU A 231 -33.86 -0.13 -11.44
N ARG A 232 -33.85 1.11 -10.93
CA ARG A 232 -35.00 1.73 -10.25
C ARG A 232 -35.96 2.46 -11.19
N ALA A 233 -35.55 2.66 -12.44
CA ALA A 233 -36.34 3.33 -13.47
C ALA A 233 -37.07 2.36 -14.42
N ALA A 234 -36.86 1.05 -14.26
CA ALA A 234 -37.53 -0.04 -14.98
C ALA A 234 -38.50 -0.77 -14.03
#